data_AF-A0A067NE53-F1
#
_entry.id   AF-A0A067NE53-F1
#
_cell.length_a   1.000
_cell.length_b   1.000
_cell.length_c   1.000
_cell.angle_alpha   90.00
_cell.angle_beta   90.00
_cell.angle_gamma   90.00
#
_symmetry.space_group_name_H-M   'P 1'
#
loop_
_entity.id
_entity.type
_entity.pdbx_description
1 polymer ?
#
loop_
_entity_poly.entity_id
_entity_poly.type
_entity_poly.pdbx_seq_one_letter_code
_entity_poly.pdbx_strand_id
1 'polypeptide(L)'
;MSDSARVLALSILQLVSVLGFTILLLTFLLSSRVSRSYTWVGFSVGWIIACLSYDILFFAGQEHDSSPSRVICLVQAALVQSVPVLQATTNLSLIVDIWLLVGDALQPLRISKRQLLTYRVSVVLFPHVFSVSVFVGYILFGIYNPSTVQKYPYSAYCTIVYPGIPSVISMGLFGFFMLFAILFKLLFGWLLYHRWNCISNIRKCVTMIIRIMIFTTANGVVLILNVLLYVGIINQPTVDITNATFPILIFILMATEQDLLETWIFWRCVLVLNGLRLRSFDLPFVADLQLFRLLKTLMSEASAILAFSILQVIGAAGFLLILLTVAFSPTIKRRPVWISFCVGWFLACISFALLFISGRYRPHPPHRILCLVQAALVDSVPVLQASTNLTLVIDTWLRVRKLISKKEKGTMYSWSIRVALVISPFAFSLCVFVGYLVFGIRYPIIVGLSPPDAYCRIHGQIPITALHMAHKIQRIVADLVLATFPIFTLALFMAERDILEAWFPFIRRDTSFPMVQPEA
;
A
#
# COMPACT_ATOMS: atom_id res chain seq x y z
N MET A 1 5.35 22.00 -8.63
CA MET A 1 6.42 21.51 -7.78
C MET A 1 7.65 21.99 -8.48
N SER A 2 8.21 23.10 -7.99
CA SER A 2 9.57 23.48 -8.33
C SER A 2 10.44 22.23 -8.20
N ASP A 3 11.27 21.96 -9.19
CA ASP A 3 11.76 20.58 -9.35
C ASP A 3 12.73 20.21 -8.21
N SER A 4 13.46 21.20 -7.69
CA SER A 4 14.18 21.16 -6.41
C SER A 4 13.32 20.68 -5.22
N ALA A 5 12.04 21.07 -5.14
CA ALA A 5 11.16 20.60 -4.07
C ALA A 5 10.79 19.12 -4.26
N ARG A 6 10.61 18.62 -5.50
CA ARG A 6 10.42 17.18 -5.78
C ARG A 6 11.62 16.36 -5.33
N VAL A 7 12.78 16.87 -5.69
CA VAL A 7 14.09 16.27 -5.45
C VAL A 7 14.32 16.18 -3.94
N LEU A 8 14.20 17.30 -3.22
CA LEU A 8 14.34 17.34 -1.76
C LEU A 8 13.23 16.53 -1.04
N ALA A 9 12.01 16.46 -1.58
CA ALA A 9 10.93 15.59 -1.07
C ALA A 9 11.33 14.11 -1.13
N LEU A 10 11.88 13.69 -2.27
CA LEU A 10 12.34 12.32 -2.49
C LEU A 10 13.45 11.98 -1.50
N SER A 11 14.51 12.80 -1.47
CA SER A 11 15.69 12.59 -0.64
C SER A 11 15.33 12.52 0.85
N ILE A 12 14.43 13.37 1.36
CA ILE A 12 14.01 13.28 2.78
C ILE A 12 13.16 12.02 3.06
N LEU A 13 12.29 11.58 2.16
CA LEU A 13 11.53 10.33 2.35
C LEU A 13 12.45 9.09 2.39
N GLN A 14 13.50 9.08 1.56
CA GLN A 14 14.52 8.03 1.54
C GLN A 14 15.41 8.08 2.80
N LEU A 15 15.93 9.25 3.18
CA LEU A 15 16.74 9.42 4.40
C LEU A 15 16.00 9.02 5.69
N VAL A 16 14.70 9.37 5.80
CA VAL A 16 13.84 8.94 6.91
C VAL A 16 13.69 7.41 6.95
N SER A 17 13.63 6.78 5.78
CA SER A 17 13.61 5.32 5.66
C SER A 17 14.93 4.67 6.06
N VAL A 18 16.08 5.22 5.61
CA VAL A 18 17.42 4.77 6.03
C VAL A 18 17.54 4.82 7.55
N LEU A 19 17.16 5.94 8.17
CA LEU A 19 17.20 6.12 9.62
C LEU A 19 16.30 5.09 10.32
N GLY A 20 15.07 4.91 9.86
CA GLY A 20 14.12 3.95 10.42
C GLY A 20 14.63 2.50 10.37
N PHE A 21 15.09 2.03 9.21
CA PHE A 21 15.65 0.67 9.09
C PHE A 21 16.98 0.50 9.83
N THR A 22 17.79 1.56 9.94
CA THR A 22 19.03 1.52 10.76
C THR A 22 18.70 1.37 12.25
N ILE A 23 17.69 2.09 12.76
CA ILE A 23 17.20 1.93 14.14
C ILE A 23 16.64 0.51 14.35
N LEU A 24 15.90 -0.05 13.40
CA LEU A 24 15.42 -1.44 13.46
C LEU A 24 16.58 -2.46 13.55
N LEU A 25 17.61 -2.32 12.70
CA LEU A 25 18.77 -3.21 12.72
C LEU A 25 19.61 -3.07 13.99
N LEU A 26 19.87 -1.84 14.45
CA LEU A 26 20.58 -1.61 15.70
C LEU A 26 19.80 -2.16 16.91
N THR A 27 18.47 -2.02 16.92
CA THR A 27 17.62 -2.61 17.96
C THR A 27 17.74 -4.12 17.98
N PHE A 28 17.72 -4.78 16.83
CA PHE A 28 17.92 -6.23 16.72
C PHE A 28 19.31 -6.67 17.19
N LEU A 29 20.38 -5.97 16.75
CA LEU A 29 21.76 -6.32 17.10
C LEU A 29 22.11 -6.08 18.57
N LEU A 30 21.49 -5.10 19.22
CA LEU A 30 21.75 -4.73 20.61
C LEU A 30 20.78 -5.39 21.63
N SER A 31 19.59 -5.83 21.20
CA SER A 31 18.59 -6.43 22.09
C SER A 31 18.53 -7.95 21.98
N SER A 32 19.07 -8.63 22.98
CA SER A 32 18.92 -10.08 23.18
C SER A 32 17.46 -10.54 23.36
N ARG A 33 16.49 -9.61 23.47
CA ARG A 33 15.05 -9.91 23.51
C ARG A 33 14.43 -10.08 22.13
N VAL A 34 15.02 -9.48 21.09
CA VAL A 34 14.45 -9.47 19.73
C VAL A 34 15.08 -10.60 18.91
N SER A 35 14.44 -11.76 18.89
CA SER A 35 14.84 -12.84 17.98
C SER A 35 14.18 -12.65 16.61
N ARG A 36 14.99 -12.48 15.56
CA ARG A 36 14.57 -12.39 14.15
C ARG A 36 15.42 -13.31 13.30
N SER A 37 14.87 -13.76 12.17
CA SER A 37 15.62 -14.56 11.21
C SER A 37 16.53 -13.67 10.36
N TYR A 38 17.62 -14.27 9.86
CA TYR A 38 18.59 -13.59 9.01
C TYR A 38 18.00 -13.07 7.69
N THR A 39 16.85 -13.59 7.24
CA THR A 39 16.13 -13.07 6.07
C THR A 39 15.48 -11.72 6.34
N TRP A 40 14.95 -11.48 7.55
CA TRP A 40 14.44 -10.18 7.99
C TRP A 40 15.56 -9.13 8.08
N VAL A 41 16.76 -9.54 8.54
CA VAL A 41 17.96 -8.70 8.55
C VAL A 41 18.37 -8.33 7.12
N GLY A 42 18.52 -9.32 6.23
CA GLY A 42 18.87 -9.09 4.83
C GLY A 42 17.83 -8.25 4.08
N PHE A 43 16.55 -8.39 4.41
CA PHE A 43 15.47 -7.56 3.89
C PHE A 43 15.61 -6.09 4.34
N SER A 44 15.82 -5.84 5.63
CA SER A 44 16.04 -4.47 6.15
C SER A 44 17.30 -3.82 5.56
N VAL A 45 18.39 -4.58 5.41
CA VAL A 45 19.60 -4.14 4.69
C VAL A 45 19.30 -3.81 3.22
N GLY A 46 18.49 -4.63 2.55
CA GLY A 46 18.03 -4.38 1.18
C GLY A 46 17.28 -3.05 1.02
N TRP A 47 16.47 -2.65 2.00
CA TRP A 47 15.81 -1.33 1.99
C TRP A 47 16.75 -0.17 2.31
N ILE A 48 17.75 -0.35 3.17
CA ILE A 48 18.79 0.67 3.39
C ILE A 48 19.58 0.91 2.10
N ILE A 49 20.03 -0.16 1.44
CA ILE A 49 20.73 -0.07 0.14
C ILE A 49 19.83 0.60 -0.91
N ALA A 50 18.54 0.25 -0.93
CA ALA A 50 17.58 0.86 -1.85
C ALA A 50 17.48 2.38 -1.66
N CYS A 51 17.20 2.84 -0.44
CA CYS A 51 17.02 4.26 -0.14
C CYS A 51 18.33 5.04 -0.42
N LEU A 52 19.46 4.56 0.12
CA LEU A 52 20.77 5.17 -0.12
C LEU A 52 21.12 5.28 -1.61
N SER A 53 20.70 4.33 -2.46
CA SER A 53 20.97 4.40 -3.91
C SER A 53 20.30 5.59 -4.59
N TYR A 54 19.11 6.01 -4.14
CA TYR A 54 18.46 7.20 -4.68
C TYR A 54 19.16 8.49 -4.20
N ASP A 55 19.77 8.46 -3.01
CA ASP A 55 20.35 9.64 -2.35
C ASP A 55 21.84 9.91 -2.69
N ILE A 56 22.49 9.10 -3.54
CA ILE A 56 23.93 9.24 -3.84
C ILE A 56 24.31 10.64 -4.35
N LEU A 57 23.52 11.26 -5.23
CA LEU A 57 23.81 12.63 -5.70
C LEU A 57 23.57 13.69 -4.62
N PHE A 58 22.67 13.45 -3.66
CA PHE A 58 22.48 14.31 -2.48
C PHE A 58 23.74 14.28 -1.59
N PHE A 59 24.24 13.08 -1.26
CA PHE A 59 25.49 12.94 -0.49
C PHE A 59 26.73 13.47 -1.24
N ALA A 60 26.75 13.41 -2.57
CA ALA A 60 27.82 13.98 -3.39
C ALA A 60 27.76 15.52 -3.53
N GLY A 61 26.67 16.16 -3.11
CA GLY A 61 26.41 17.58 -3.35
C GLY A 61 26.03 17.95 -4.80
N GLN A 62 25.83 16.95 -5.67
CA GLN A 62 25.60 17.10 -7.12
C GLN A 62 24.11 16.92 -7.51
N GLU A 63 23.24 16.91 -6.51
CA GLU A 63 21.78 16.78 -6.63
C GLU A 63 21.16 17.90 -7.48
N HIS A 64 21.78 19.08 -7.54
CA HIS A 64 21.31 20.23 -8.32
C HIS A 64 22.06 20.44 -9.64
N ASP A 65 23.21 19.77 -9.86
CA ASP A 65 24.02 19.93 -11.08
C ASP A 65 23.31 19.36 -12.32
N SER A 66 23.38 20.07 -13.44
CA SER A 66 22.89 19.56 -14.74
C SER A 66 23.77 18.42 -15.29
N SER A 67 25.05 18.41 -14.94
CA SER A 67 26.06 17.45 -15.39
C SER A 67 26.89 16.92 -14.20
N PRO A 68 26.34 16.02 -13.37
CA PRO A 68 27.07 15.42 -12.25
C PRO A 68 28.25 14.56 -12.73
N SER A 69 29.17 14.23 -11.83
CA SER A 69 30.32 13.37 -12.10
C SER A 69 29.88 12.05 -12.73
N ARG A 70 30.37 11.77 -13.95
CA ARG A 70 30.00 10.59 -14.74
C ARG A 70 30.22 9.26 -14.00
N VAL A 71 31.20 9.17 -13.10
CA VAL A 71 31.43 7.99 -12.26
C VAL A 71 30.33 7.83 -11.20
N ILE A 72 29.99 8.92 -10.49
CA ILE A 72 28.93 8.92 -9.46
C ILE A 72 27.57 8.63 -10.12
N CYS A 73 27.30 9.28 -11.26
CA CYS A 73 26.09 9.11 -12.06
C CYS A 73 25.94 7.67 -12.59
N LEU A 74 27.04 7.04 -13.07
CA LEU A 74 27.07 5.64 -13.47
C LEU A 74 26.79 4.68 -12.31
N VAL A 75 27.46 4.86 -11.17
CA VAL A 75 27.28 4.00 -9.98
C VAL A 75 25.85 4.11 -9.45
N GLN A 76 25.31 5.32 -9.37
CA GLN A 76 23.92 5.54 -8.97
C GLN A 76 22.94 4.89 -9.95
N ALA A 77 23.11 5.10 -11.26
CA ALA A 77 22.25 4.53 -12.29
C ALA A 77 22.21 3.00 -12.26
N ALA A 78 23.37 2.37 -12.09
CA ALA A 78 23.48 0.91 -11.96
C ALA A 78 22.85 0.40 -10.66
N LEU A 79 23.03 1.10 -9.53
CA LEU A 79 22.40 0.72 -8.26
C LEU A 79 20.87 0.83 -8.35
N VAL A 80 20.35 1.97 -8.79
CA VAL A 80 18.91 2.24 -8.97
C VAL A 80 18.24 1.21 -9.89
N GLN A 81 18.91 0.72 -10.93
CA GLN A 81 18.37 -0.35 -11.79
C GLN A 81 18.54 -1.76 -11.21
N SER A 82 19.44 -1.99 -10.25
CA SER A 82 19.59 -3.29 -9.55
C SER A 82 18.66 -3.43 -8.34
N VAL A 83 18.36 -2.33 -7.65
CA VAL A 83 17.63 -2.28 -6.38
C VAL A 83 16.22 -2.89 -6.41
N PRO A 84 15.38 -2.72 -7.45
CA PRO A 84 14.08 -3.42 -7.51
C PRO A 84 14.25 -4.95 -7.45
N VAL A 85 15.29 -5.48 -8.11
CA VAL A 85 15.59 -6.92 -8.09
C VAL A 85 16.00 -7.37 -6.67
N LEU A 86 16.79 -6.56 -5.95
CA LEU A 86 17.11 -6.81 -4.53
C LEU A 86 15.86 -6.81 -3.64
N GLN A 87 14.96 -5.85 -3.83
CA GLN A 87 13.70 -5.75 -3.07
C GLN A 87 12.79 -6.97 -3.31
N ALA A 88 12.61 -7.40 -4.57
CA ALA A 88 11.77 -8.56 -4.89
C ALA A 88 12.39 -9.89 -4.42
N THR A 89 13.71 -10.05 -4.56
CA THR A 89 14.40 -11.28 -4.11
C THR A 89 14.48 -11.37 -2.59
N THR A 90 14.75 -10.28 -1.86
CA THR A 90 14.70 -10.27 -0.38
C THR A 90 13.28 -10.48 0.16
N ASN A 91 12.26 -9.89 -0.48
CA ASN A 91 10.85 -10.15 -0.19
C ASN A 91 10.50 -11.64 -0.38
N LEU A 92 10.90 -12.24 -1.50
CA LEU A 92 10.73 -13.68 -1.75
C LEU A 92 11.44 -14.53 -0.69
N SER A 93 12.69 -14.23 -0.36
CA SER A 93 13.45 -14.93 0.68
C SER A 93 12.78 -14.87 2.07
N LEU A 94 12.26 -13.70 2.46
CA LEU A 94 11.53 -13.53 3.71
C LEU A 94 10.24 -14.37 3.74
N ILE A 95 9.47 -14.40 2.64
CA ILE A 95 8.26 -15.23 2.53
C ILE A 95 8.58 -16.71 2.64
N VAL A 96 9.64 -17.15 1.97
CA VAL A 96 10.06 -18.56 1.90
C VAL A 96 10.55 -19.06 3.27
N ASP A 97 11.27 -18.24 4.02
CA ASP A 97 11.70 -18.54 5.40
C ASP A 97 10.51 -18.58 6.38
N ILE A 98 9.54 -17.66 6.24
CA ILE A 98 8.28 -17.69 6.99
C ILE A 98 7.45 -18.94 6.65
N TRP A 99 7.38 -19.31 5.36
CA TRP A 99 6.68 -20.51 4.88
C TRP A 99 7.32 -21.78 5.45
N LEU A 100 8.65 -21.88 5.50
CA LEU A 100 9.33 -23.00 6.16
C LEU A 100 9.12 -23.02 7.67
N LEU A 101 9.19 -21.87 8.35
CA LEU A 101 8.99 -21.77 9.80
C LEU A 101 7.60 -22.28 10.21
N VAL A 102 6.55 -21.92 9.45
CA VAL A 102 5.18 -22.40 9.69
C VAL A 102 4.97 -23.82 9.14
N GLY A 103 5.67 -24.19 8.07
CA GLY A 103 5.66 -25.56 7.55
C GLY A 103 6.15 -26.58 8.58
N ASP A 104 7.32 -26.32 9.17
CA ASP A 104 7.93 -27.14 10.22
C ASP A 104 7.06 -27.19 11.50
N ALA A 105 6.46 -26.05 11.88
CA ALA A 105 5.51 -25.98 13.00
C ALA A 105 4.19 -26.74 12.76
N LEU A 106 3.78 -26.93 11.50
CA LEU A 106 2.57 -27.69 11.14
C LEU A 106 2.85 -29.18 10.93
N GLN A 107 3.97 -29.52 10.30
CA GLN A 107 4.45 -30.88 10.09
C GLN A 107 6.00 -30.85 10.09
N PRO A 108 6.67 -31.38 11.13
CA PRO A 108 8.12 -31.27 11.26
C PRO A 108 8.83 -31.89 10.06
N LEU A 109 9.60 -31.09 9.35
CA LEU A 109 10.20 -31.48 8.09
C LEU A 109 11.36 -32.45 8.35
N ARG A 110 11.38 -33.61 7.68
CA ARG A 110 12.48 -34.61 7.77
C ARG A 110 13.76 -34.15 7.05
N ILE A 111 14.12 -32.88 7.18
CA ILE A 111 15.31 -32.25 6.62
C ILE A 111 16.42 -32.31 7.68
N SER A 112 17.63 -32.71 7.31
CA SER A 112 18.74 -32.75 8.27
C SER A 112 19.15 -31.33 8.71
N LYS A 113 19.65 -31.18 9.95
CA LYS A 113 20.13 -29.88 10.47
C LYS A 113 21.15 -29.20 9.54
N ARG A 114 22.00 -30.00 8.86
CA ARG A 114 22.99 -29.51 7.88
C ARG A 114 22.31 -28.92 6.64
N GLN A 115 21.33 -29.63 6.07
CA GLN A 115 20.55 -29.13 4.92
C GLN A 115 19.77 -27.86 5.27
N LEU A 116 19.14 -27.79 6.45
CA LEU A 116 18.40 -26.60 6.90
C LEU A 116 19.32 -25.39 7.08
N LEU A 117 20.53 -25.58 7.61
CA LEU A 117 21.54 -24.51 7.71
C LEU A 117 21.98 -24.04 6.33
N THR A 118 22.38 -24.96 5.44
CA THR A 118 22.75 -24.63 4.06
C THR A 118 21.64 -23.86 3.35
N TYR A 119 20.39 -24.31 3.48
CA TYR A 119 19.23 -23.64 2.90
C TYR A 119 19.05 -22.20 3.41
N ARG A 120 19.10 -21.99 4.72
CA ARG A 120 18.97 -20.64 5.31
C ARG A 120 20.08 -19.70 4.85
N VAL A 121 21.33 -20.18 4.77
CA VAL A 121 22.44 -19.39 4.24
C VAL A 121 22.20 -19.05 2.76
N SER A 122 21.81 -20.02 1.93
CA SER A 122 21.50 -19.78 0.51
C SER A 122 20.38 -18.75 0.31
N VAL A 123 19.28 -18.84 1.07
CA VAL A 123 18.14 -17.92 0.96
C VAL A 123 18.47 -16.48 1.40
N VAL A 124 19.40 -16.30 2.35
CA VAL A 124 19.87 -14.96 2.77
C VAL A 124 20.86 -14.37 1.77
N LEU A 125 21.80 -15.18 1.24
CA LEU A 125 22.84 -14.70 0.34
C LEU A 125 22.35 -14.50 -1.11
N PHE A 126 21.42 -15.32 -1.60
CA PHE A 126 20.96 -15.29 -2.99
C PHE A 126 20.49 -13.90 -3.46
N PRO A 127 19.62 -13.16 -2.73
CA PRO A 127 19.20 -11.80 -3.12
C PRO A 127 20.37 -10.84 -3.34
N HIS A 128 21.35 -10.88 -2.44
CA HIS A 128 22.50 -9.98 -2.43
C HIS A 128 23.46 -10.31 -3.57
N VAL A 129 23.83 -11.58 -3.72
CA VAL A 129 24.70 -12.05 -4.82
C VAL A 129 24.06 -11.75 -6.18
N PHE A 130 22.76 -12.05 -6.34
CA PHE A 130 22.04 -11.81 -7.58
C PHE A 130 21.93 -10.32 -7.92
N SER A 131 21.62 -9.47 -6.93
CA SER A 131 21.60 -8.01 -7.12
C SER A 131 22.99 -7.45 -7.48
N VAL A 132 24.06 -7.94 -6.86
CA VAL A 132 25.44 -7.52 -7.19
C VAL A 132 25.80 -7.93 -8.63
N SER A 133 25.40 -9.13 -9.08
CA SER A 133 25.58 -9.54 -10.47
C SER A 133 24.85 -8.62 -11.46
N VAL A 134 23.61 -8.23 -11.15
CA VAL A 134 22.82 -7.28 -11.96
C VAL A 134 23.45 -5.88 -11.95
N PHE A 135 23.90 -5.39 -10.80
CA PHE A 135 24.61 -4.12 -10.65
C PHE A 135 25.88 -4.06 -11.51
N VAL A 136 26.74 -5.10 -11.43
CA VAL A 136 27.97 -5.19 -12.25
C VAL A 136 27.63 -5.20 -13.75
N GLY A 137 26.55 -5.87 -14.15
CA GLY A 137 26.04 -5.83 -15.52
C GLY A 137 25.73 -4.41 -16.00
N TYR A 138 25.04 -3.59 -15.19
CA TYR A 138 24.75 -2.20 -15.52
C TYR A 138 25.97 -1.28 -15.49
N ILE A 139 26.92 -1.51 -14.57
CA ILE A 139 28.22 -0.80 -14.59
C ILE A 139 28.95 -1.05 -15.91
N LEU A 140 29.11 -2.32 -16.31
CA LEU A 140 29.77 -2.67 -17.57
C LEU A 140 29.03 -2.09 -18.77
N PHE A 141 27.70 -2.21 -18.83
CA PHE A 141 26.89 -1.63 -19.90
C PHE A 141 27.09 -0.12 -20.03
N GLY A 142 27.08 0.62 -18.92
CA GLY A 142 27.25 2.07 -18.89
C GLY A 142 28.69 2.54 -19.12
N ILE A 143 29.70 1.70 -18.89
CA ILE A 143 31.09 1.96 -19.31
C ILE A 143 31.20 1.89 -20.85
N TYR A 144 30.64 0.84 -21.46
CA TYR A 144 30.67 0.67 -22.93
C TYR A 144 29.75 1.65 -23.68
N ASN A 145 28.63 2.05 -23.08
CA ASN A 145 27.63 2.93 -23.69
C ASN A 145 27.46 4.23 -22.87
N PRO A 146 28.50 5.06 -22.71
CA PRO A 146 28.50 6.15 -21.72
C PRO A 146 27.53 7.28 -22.04
N SER A 147 27.11 7.43 -23.29
CA SER A 147 26.05 8.36 -23.73
C SER A 147 24.66 7.98 -23.20
N THR A 148 24.49 6.78 -22.66
CA THR A 148 23.21 6.31 -22.08
C THR A 148 23.08 6.65 -20.59
N VAL A 149 24.17 7.01 -19.92
CA VAL A 149 24.21 7.31 -18.49
C VAL A 149 23.92 8.80 -18.31
N GLN A 150 22.70 9.13 -17.86
CA GLN A 150 22.29 10.53 -17.69
C GLN A 150 21.44 10.75 -16.44
N LYS A 151 21.53 11.96 -15.89
CA LYS A 151 20.63 12.44 -14.84
C LYS A 151 19.23 12.56 -15.40
N TYR A 152 18.24 11.92 -14.79
CA TYR A 152 16.88 11.96 -15.33
C TYR A 152 16.22 13.31 -15.00
N PRO A 153 15.64 14.04 -15.98
CA PRO A 153 15.04 15.35 -15.75
C PRO A 153 14.02 15.35 -14.61
N TYR A 154 14.12 16.35 -13.72
CA TYR A 154 13.22 16.53 -12.56
C TYR A 154 13.32 15.46 -11.46
N SER A 155 14.39 14.66 -11.44
CA SER A 155 14.65 13.64 -10.40
C SER A 155 15.99 13.89 -9.67
N ALA A 156 16.14 13.27 -8.49
CA ALA A 156 17.36 13.34 -7.68
C ALA A 156 18.47 12.36 -8.16
N TYR A 157 18.24 11.60 -9.24
CA TYR A 157 19.07 10.44 -9.58
C TYR A 157 19.41 10.29 -11.07
N CYS A 158 20.52 9.63 -11.33
CA CYS A 158 20.92 9.14 -12.64
C CYS A 158 20.29 7.79 -12.98
N THR A 159 20.10 7.55 -14.27
CA THR A 159 19.61 6.26 -14.80
C THR A 159 20.24 5.97 -16.16
N ILE A 160 20.29 4.69 -16.54
CA ILE A 160 20.74 4.26 -17.87
C ILE A 160 19.55 4.36 -18.82
N VAL A 161 19.49 5.43 -19.60
CA VAL A 161 18.49 5.65 -20.65
C VAL A 161 19.01 5.05 -21.96
N TYR A 162 18.65 3.79 -22.18
CA TYR A 162 18.85 3.10 -23.46
C TYR A 162 17.54 2.47 -23.92
N PRO A 163 17.11 2.67 -25.18
CA PRO A 163 15.88 2.06 -25.69
C PRO A 163 16.06 0.54 -25.81
N GLY A 164 15.31 -0.21 -25.00
CA GLY A 164 15.29 -1.67 -25.02
C GLY A 164 15.87 -2.31 -23.76
N ILE A 165 17.07 -2.88 -23.87
CA ILE A 165 17.49 -4.03 -23.05
C ILE A 165 17.59 -3.76 -21.53
N PRO A 166 18.28 -2.72 -21.02
CA PRO A 166 18.59 -2.63 -19.58
C PRO A 166 17.36 -2.54 -18.66
N SER A 167 16.45 -1.60 -18.93
CA SER A 167 15.25 -1.39 -18.11
C SER A 167 14.27 -2.58 -18.19
N VAL A 168 14.17 -3.21 -19.36
CA VAL A 168 13.36 -4.43 -19.58
C VAL A 168 13.90 -5.61 -18.78
N ILE A 169 15.22 -5.78 -18.67
CA ILE A 169 15.81 -6.83 -17.82
C ILE A 169 15.51 -6.58 -16.34
N SER A 170 15.72 -5.36 -15.82
CA SER A 170 15.39 -5.04 -14.43
C SER A 170 13.91 -5.29 -14.12
N MET A 171 13.01 -4.75 -14.95
CA MET A 171 11.57 -4.88 -14.74
C MET A 171 11.08 -6.32 -14.91
N GLY A 172 11.64 -7.07 -15.87
CA GLY A 172 11.33 -8.49 -16.08
C GLY A 172 11.74 -9.35 -14.89
N LEU A 173 12.95 -9.15 -14.36
CA LEU A 173 13.44 -9.85 -13.16
C LEU A 173 12.62 -9.46 -11.91
N PHE A 174 12.34 -8.16 -11.72
CA PHE A 174 11.47 -7.68 -10.64
C PHE A 174 10.08 -8.32 -10.69
N GLY A 175 9.43 -8.28 -11.86
CA GLY A 175 8.11 -8.89 -12.08
C GLY A 175 8.11 -10.41 -11.88
N PHE A 176 9.15 -11.10 -12.35
CA PHE A 176 9.34 -12.54 -12.14
C PHE A 176 9.40 -12.90 -10.65
N PHE A 177 10.29 -12.29 -9.87
CA PHE A 177 10.41 -12.59 -8.44
C PHE A 177 9.17 -12.14 -7.64
N MET A 178 8.54 -11.02 -8.01
CA MET A 178 7.28 -10.58 -7.40
C MET A 178 6.12 -11.53 -7.70
N LEU A 179 6.05 -12.11 -8.90
CA LEU A 179 5.06 -13.14 -9.24
C LEU A 179 5.26 -14.39 -8.37
N PHE A 180 6.49 -14.89 -8.23
CA PHE A 180 6.79 -15.99 -7.30
C PHE A 180 6.42 -15.64 -5.86
N ALA A 181 6.74 -14.43 -5.39
CA ALA A 181 6.38 -13.96 -4.05
C ALA A 181 4.85 -13.96 -3.81
N ILE A 182 4.06 -13.59 -4.83
CA ILE A 182 2.59 -13.65 -4.78
C ILE A 182 2.10 -15.11 -4.79
N LEU A 183 2.64 -15.96 -5.66
CA LEU A 183 2.27 -17.39 -5.74
C LEU A 183 2.54 -18.12 -4.42
N PHE A 184 3.71 -17.91 -3.80
CA PHE A 184 4.03 -18.46 -2.47
C PHE A 184 3.06 -17.95 -1.39
N LYS A 185 2.67 -16.67 -1.42
CA LYS A 185 1.70 -16.10 -0.47
C LYS A 185 0.29 -16.67 -0.65
N LEU A 186 -0.15 -16.92 -1.89
CA LEU A 186 -1.44 -17.56 -2.17
C LEU A 186 -1.46 -19.02 -1.70
N LEU A 187 -0.39 -19.78 -1.99
CA LEU A 187 -0.20 -21.15 -1.52
C LEU A 187 -0.17 -21.23 0.02
N PHE A 188 0.55 -20.30 0.66
CA PHE A 188 0.64 -20.18 2.11
C PHE A 188 -0.70 -19.81 2.75
N GLY A 189 -1.38 -18.78 2.23
CA GLY A 189 -2.72 -18.37 2.70
C GLY A 189 -3.77 -19.47 2.54
N TRP A 190 -3.70 -20.25 1.46
CA TRP A 190 -4.54 -21.43 1.25
C TRP A 190 -4.24 -22.54 2.28
N LEU A 191 -2.96 -22.85 2.52
CA LEU A 191 -2.54 -23.85 3.52
C LEU A 191 -2.97 -23.45 4.94
N LEU A 192 -2.80 -22.18 5.30
CA LEU A 192 -3.26 -21.59 6.57
C LEU A 192 -4.78 -21.67 6.72
N TYR A 193 -5.53 -21.33 5.67
CA TYR A 193 -7.00 -21.40 5.67
C TYR A 193 -7.49 -22.84 5.83
N HIS A 194 -6.90 -23.79 5.10
CA HIS A 194 -7.29 -25.19 5.15
C HIS A 194 -6.93 -25.86 6.49
N ARG A 195 -5.89 -25.39 7.19
CA ARG A 195 -5.46 -25.90 8.51
C ARG A 195 -5.80 -24.98 9.69
N TRP A 196 -6.72 -24.02 9.51
CA TRP A 196 -7.03 -22.98 10.50
C TRP A 196 -7.37 -23.55 11.90
N ASN A 197 -8.06 -24.69 11.96
CA ASN A 197 -8.43 -25.35 13.21
C ASN A 197 -7.23 -25.79 14.08
N CYS A 198 -6.06 -26.03 13.47
CA CYS A 198 -4.80 -26.32 14.18
C CYS A 198 -4.04 -25.05 14.60
N ILE A 199 -4.39 -23.89 14.02
CA ILE A 199 -3.65 -22.63 14.13
C ILE A 199 -4.35 -21.63 15.08
N SER A 200 -5.63 -21.88 15.41
CA SER A 200 -6.46 -21.10 16.33
C SER A 200 -5.78 -20.73 17.66
N ASN A 201 -4.94 -21.62 18.20
CA ASN A 201 -4.21 -21.40 19.46
C ASN A 201 -2.96 -20.50 19.29
N ILE A 202 -2.50 -20.27 18.06
CA ILE A 202 -1.28 -19.50 17.74
C ILE A 202 -1.63 -18.04 17.45
N ARG A 203 -2.19 -17.37 18.47
CA ARG A 203 -2.65 -15.97 18.44
C ARG A 203 -1.64 -14.99 17.80
N LYS A 204 -0.33 -15.23 18.01
CA LYS A 204 0.77 -14.41 17.44
C LYS A 204 0.86 -14.48 15.91
N CYS A 205 0.51 -15.60 15.28
CA CYS A 205 0.60 -15.75 13.82
C CYS A 205 -0.41 -14.86 13.07
N VAL A 206 -1.60 -14.60 13.62
CA VAL A 206 -2.62 -13.79 12.93
C VAL A 206 -2.14 -12.35 12.72
N THR A 207 -1.52 -11.75 13.74
CA THR A 207 -0.90 -10.42 13.64
C THR A 207 0.20 -10.36 12.57
N MET A 208 1.00 -11.43 12.44
CA MET A 208 2.03 -11.55 11.41
C MET A 208 1.42 -11.68 10.01
N ILE A 209 0.40 -12.53 9.85
CA ILE A 209 -0.34 -12.71 8.59
C ILE A 209 -0.98 -11.39 8.13
N ILE A 210 -1.61 -10.63 9.02
CA ILE A 210 -2.21 -9.32 8.68
C ILE A 210 -1.14 -8.36 8.15
N ARG A 211 0.03 -8.27 8.78
CA ARG A 211 1.15 -7.42 8.32
C ARG A 211 1.68 -7.85 6.96
N ILE A 212 1.90 -9.15 6.76
CA ILE A 212 2.32 -9.72 5.47
C ILE A 212 1.29 -9.37 4.38
N MET A 213 -0.01 -9.42 4.67
CA MET A 213 -1.06 -9.05 3.72
C MET A 213 -1.05 -7.55 3.39
N ILE A 214 -0.99 -6.66 4.38
CA ILE A 214 -0.91 -5.19 4.14
C ILE A 214 0.33 -4.86 3.31
N PHE A 215 1.50 -5.37 3.73
CA PHE A 215 2.77 -5.25 3.02
C PHE A 215 2.67 -5.75 1.57
N THR A 216 1.97 -6.86 1.33
CA THR A 216 1.79 -7.44 -0.02
C THR A 216 0.88 -6.58 -0.89
N THR A 217 -0.26 -6.15 -0.37
CA THR A 217 -1.17 -5.25 -1.10
C THR A 217 -0.45 -3.98 -1.52
N ALA A 218 0.34 -3.39 -0.62
CA ALA A 218 1.06 -2.15 -0.89
C ALA A 218 2.26 -2.37 -1.86
N ASN A 219 3.00 -3.49 -1.78
CA ASN A 219 3.94 -3.89 -2.84
C ASN A 219 3.24 -4.08 -4.20
N GLY A 220 2.02 -4.62 -4.20
CA GLY A 220 1.21 -4.81 -5.41
C GLY A 220 0.88 -3.47 -6.07
N VAL A 221 0.45 -2.49 -5.28
CA VAL A 221 0.25 -1.11 -5.76
C VAL A 221 1.55 -0.54 -6.34
N VAL A 222 2.70 -0.73 -5.69
CA VAL A 222 4.02 -0.31 -6.21
C VAL A 222 4.40 -1.02 -7.52
N LEU A 223 4.21 -2.33 -7.64
CA LEU A 223 4.48 -3.07 -8.88
C LEU A 223 3.65 -2.50 -10.04
N ILE A 224 2.34 -2.32 -9.85
CA ILE A 224 1.46 -1.85 -10.92
C ILE A 224 1.69 -0.34 -11.20
N LEU A 225 2.14 0.45 -10.20
CA LEU A 225 2.65 1.82 -10.39
C LEU A 225 3.79 1.85 -11.41
N ASN A 226 4.79 1.00 -11.20
CA ASN A 226 5.99 0.95 -12.05
C ASN A 226 5.70 0.34 -13.43
N VAL A 227 4.85 -0.70 -13.52
CA VAL A 227 4.43 -1.30 -14.80
C VAL A 227 3.68 -0.29 -15.68
N LEU A 228 2.71 0.43 -15.14
CA LEU A 228 1.95 1.38 -15.94
C LEU A 228 2.77 2.64 -16.28
N LEU A 229 3.76 3.01 -15.45
CA LEU A 229 4.70 4.10 -15.75
C LEU A 229 5.53 3.77 -16.99
N TYR A 230 5.99 2.52 -17.10
CA TYR A 230 6.68 2.03 -18.30
C TYR A 230 5.77 2.06 -19.54
N VAL A 231 4.45 1.87 -19.37
CA VAL A 231 3.43 2.07 -20.42
C VAL A 231 3.09 3.58 -20.63
N GLY A 232 3.76 4.50 -19.92
CA GLY A 232 3.62 5.95 -20.08
C GLY A 232 2.38 6.54 -19.41
N ILE A 233 1.67 5.78 -18.55
CA ILE A 233 0.41 6.22 -17.94
C ILE A 233 0.63 7.29 -16.85
N ILE A 234 1.85 7.45 -16.29
CA ILE A 234 2.25 8.64 -15.50
C ILE A 234 3.63 9.22 -15.78
N ASN A 235 3.79 10.46 -15.31
CA ASN A 235 5.05 11.14 -15.11
C ASN A 235 5.81 10.45 -13.97
N GLN A 236 7.06 10.08 -14.23
CA GLN A 236 8.07 9.60 -13.27
C GLN A 236 7.91 10.10 -11.80
N PRO A 237 7.76 11.42 -11.51
CA PRO A 237 7.88 12.01 -10.16
C PRO A 237 6.91 11.55 -9.07
N THR A 238 6.09 10.53 -9.30
CA THR A 238 5.10 10.02 -8.33
C THR A 238 5.12 8.52 -8.18
N VAL A 239 5.59 7.79 -9.20
CA VAL A 239 6.23 6.51 -8.91
C VAL A 239 7.41 6.79 -8.00
N ASP A 240 8.19 7.86 -8.25
CA ASP A 240 9.27 8.29 -7.35
C ASP A 240 8.76 8.58 -5.92
N ILE A 241 7.80 9.50 -5.75
CA ILE A 241 7.24 9.83 -4.41
C ILE A 241 6.63 8.61 -3.73
N THR A 242 5.92 7.73 -4.46
CA THR A 242 5.29 6.55 -3.85
C THR A 242 6.33 5.48 -3.52
N ASN A 243 7.32 5.24 -4.39
CA ASN A 243 8.44 4.34 -4.14
C ASN A 243 9.27 4.79 -2.93
N ALA A 244 9.40 6.11 -2.67
CA ALA A 244 10.08 6.64 -1.48
C ALA A 244 9.19 6.69 -0.23
N THR A 245 7.87 6.88 -0.37
CA THR A 245 6.91 6.72 0.74
C THR A 245 6.82 5.25 1.18
N PHE A 246 7.08 4.32 0.27
CA PHE A 246 6.91 2.89 0.50
C PHE A 246 7.80 2.31 1.62
N PRO A 247 9.14 2.50 1.65
CA PRO A 247 9.96 2.03 2.76
C PRO A 247 9.58 2.63 4.12
N ILE A 248 9.03 3.85 4.20
CA ILE A 248 8.48 4.39 5.46
C ILE A 248 7.29 3.56 5.95
N LEU A 249 6.37 3.19 5.05
CA LEU A 249 5.25 2.31 5.37
C LEU A 249 5.73 0.93 5.86
N ILE A 250 6.77 0.38 5.24
CA ILE A 250 7.37 -0.91 5.63
C ILE A 250 8.04 -0.81 7.00
N PHE A 251 8.81 0.25 7.23
CA PHE A 251 9.39 0.56 8.54
C PHE A 251 8.32 0.61 9.63
N ILE A 252 7.18 1.29 9.41
CA ILE A 252 6.07 1.34 10.36
C ILE A 252 5.45 -0.05 10.60
N LEU A 253 5.28 -0.86 9.54
CA LEU A 253 4.75 -2.23 9.65
C LEU A 253 5.67 -3.20 10.42
N MET A 254 6.98 -2.92 10.47
CA MET A 254 7.96 -3.68 11.25
C MET A 254 8.17 -3.10 12.66
N ALA A 255 8.34 -1.79 12.79
CA ALA A 255 8.51 -1.07 14.06
C ALA A 255 7.35 -1.29 15.05
N THR A 256 6.16 -1.58 14.56
CA THR A 256 4.99 -1.91 15.38
C THR A 256 4.96 -3.36 15.88
N GLU A 257 5.96 -4.21 15.60
CA GLU A 257 6.01 -5.59 16.11
C GLU A 257 6.17 -5.59 17.65
N GLN A 258 5.45 -6.49 18.33
CA GLN A 258 5.24 -6.40 19.78
C GLN A 258 6.55 -6.42 20.58
N ASP A 259 7.50 -7.25 20.19
CA ASP A 259 8.80 -7.41 20.84
C ASP A 259 9.81 -6.30 20.53
N LEU A 260 9.67 -5.63 19.37
CA LEU A 260 10.35 -4.35 19.10
C LEU A 260 9.79 -3.24 19.99
N LEU A 261 8.46 -3.15 20.12
CA LEU A 261 7.81 -2.20 21.03
C LEU A 261 8.14 -2.47 22.51
N GLU A 262 8.15 -3.74 22.95
CA GLU A 262 8.57 -4.13 24.32
C GLU A 262 10.06 -3.86 24.58
N THR A 263 10.89 -3.90 23.53
CA THR A 263 12.31 -3.53 23.60
C THR A 263 12.49 -2.02 23.69
N TRP A 264 11.80 -1.24 22.86
CA TRP A 264 11.88 0.23 22.91
C TRP A 264 11.27 0.80 24.19
N ILE A 265 10.14 0.26 24.65
CA ILE A 265 9.38 0.76 25.80
C ILE A 265 9.91 0.15 27.14
N PHE A 266 11.16 -0.36 27.17
CA PHE A 266 11.76 -1.05 28.32
C PHE A 266 11.72 -0.25 29.63
N TRP A 267 11.76 1.09 29.54
CA TRP A 267 11.65 2.00 30.67
C TRP A 267 10.33 1.84 31.47
N ARG A 268 9.24 1.37 30.85
CA ARG A 268 7.98 1.09 31.57
C ARG A 268 8.15 -0.06 32.58
N CYS A 269 8.94 -1.09 32.29
CA CYS A 269 9.20 -2.16 33.25
C CYS A 269 10.02 -1.66 34.45
N VAL A 270 10.99 -0.77 34.22
CA VAL A 270 11.81 -0.18 35.29
C VAL A 270 10.96 0.69 36.22
N LEU A 271 10.06 1.51 35.66
CA LEU A 271 9.14 2.34 36.46
C LEU A 271 8.16 1.51 37.29
N VAL A 272 7.66 0.39 36.76
CA VAL A 272 6.77 -0.53 37.50
C VAL A 272 7.50 -1.26 38.64
N LEU A 273 8.77 -1.62 38.46
CA LEU A 273 9.58 -2.27 39.49
C LEU A 273 9.93 -1.31 40.65
N ASN A 274 10.12 -0.02 40.37
CA ASN A 274 10.44 0.99 41.39
C ASN A 274 9.22 1.47 42.22
N GLY A 275 8.14 0.68 42.30
CA GLY A 275 6.96 0.94 43.14
C GLY A 275 6.08 2.12 42.71
N LEU A 276 6.54 2.98 41.80
CA LEU A 276 5.79 4.12 41.26
C LEU A 276 4.68 3.64 40.33
N ARG A 277 3.53 3.32 40.94
CA ARG A 277 2.28 2.87 40.31
C ARG A 277 1.58 3.99 39.53
N LEU A 278 2.29 4.60 38.59
CA LEU A 278 1.76 5.57 37.63
C LEU A 278 0.55 4.96 36.93
N ARG A 279 -0.61 5.63 37.03
CA ARG A 279 -1.78 5.31 36.21
C ARG A 279 -1.39 5.31 34.73
N SER A 280 -2.09 4.49 33.94
CA SER A 280 -1.91 4.31 32.51
C SER A 280 -1.66 5.63 31.79
N PHE A 281 -0.39 5.89 31.45
CA PHE A 281 -0.01 7.03 30.65
C PHE A 281 -0.33 6.70 29.19
N ASP A 282 -1.46 7.20 28.69
CA ASP A 282 -1.82 7.10 27.29
C ASP A 282 -0.80 7.90 26.48
N LEU A 283 0.10 7.20 25.77
CA LEU A 283 1.25 7.83 25.13
C LEU A 283 0.84 8.36 23.74
N PRO A 284 0.96 9.67 23.45
CA PRO A 284 0.60 10.25 22.15
C PRO A 284 1.69 10.02 21.08
N PHE A 285 2.20 8.79 20.97
CA PHE A 285 3.44 8.43 20.24
C PHE A 285 3.31 8.40 18.70
N VAL A 286 2.39 9.19 18.15
CA VAL A 286 2.22 9.43 16.69
C VAL A 286 2.18 10.95 16.41
N ALA A 287 2.29 11.80 17.44
CA ALA A 287 1.97 13.23 17.35
C ALA A 287 3.17 14.18 17.53
N ASP A 288 4.41 13.70 17.64
CA ASP A 288 5.56 14.62 17.78
C ASP A 288 5.94 15.24 16.42
N LEU A 289 5.78 16.55 16.34
CA LEU A 289 5.27 17.21 15.12
C LEU A 289 6.37 17.72 14.18
N GLN A 290 7.64 17.40 14.44
CA GLN A 290 8.77 17.96 13.68
C GLN A 290 8.91 17.35 12.28
N LEU A 291 8.78 16.02 12.14
CA LEU A 291 8.91 15.33 10.85
C LEU A 291 7.89 15.84 9.82
N PHE A 292 6.65 16.08 10.25
CA PHE A 292 5.57 16.57 9.39
C PHE A 292 5.73 18.06 9.00
N ARG A 293 6.51 18.84 9.77
CA ARG A 293 6.89 20.21 9.39
C ARG A 293 8.00 20.20 8.34
N LEU A 294 8.94 19.26 8.43
CA LEU A 294 9.97 19.06 7.40
C LEU A 294 9.33 18.62 6.07
N LEU A 295 8.39 17.68 6.12
CA LEU A 295 7.63 17.20 4.96
C LEU A 295 6.76 18.31 4.29
N LYS A 296 6.39 19.34 5.06
CA LYS A 296 5.62 20.50 4.59
C LYS A 296 6.46 21.51 3.78
N THR A 297 7.77 21.58 4.00
CA THR A 297 8.70 22.42 3.21
C THR A 297 9.07 21.84 1.84
N LEU A 298 8.49 20.69 1.46
CA LEU A 298 8.90 19.89 0.30
C LEU A 298 7.87 19.80 -0.83
N MET A 299 6.65 20.31 -0.64
CA MET A 299 5.56 20.14 -1.60
C MET A 299 5.23 21.41 -2.39
N SER A 300 4.94 21.23 -3.69
CA SER A 300 4.36 22.19 -4.64
C SER A 300 3.68 21.37 -5.78
N GLU A 301 3.11 21.93 -6.86
CA GLU A 301 2.12 21.21 -7.71
C GLU A 301 2.64 20.07 -8.65
N ALA A 302 3.24 20.41 -9.81
CA ALA A 302 3.35 19.55 -11.01
C ALA A 302 4.05 18.15 -10.96
N SER A 303 4.45 17.62 -9.81
CA SER A 303 4.78 16.20 -9.61
C SER A 303 3.59 15.36 -9.15
N ALA A 304 2.54 16.00 -8.63
CA ALA A 304 1.33 15.35 -8.13
C ALA A 304 0.23 15.17 -9.20
N ILE A 305 0.51 15.53 -10.46
CA ILE A 305 -0.47 15.52 -11.57
C ILE A 305 -0.70 14.13 -12.15
N LEU A 306 0.20 13.70 -13.05
CA LEU A 306 -0.09 12.52 -13.86
C LEU A 306 -0.06 11.31 -12.94
N ALA A 307 0.97 11.20 -12.09
CA ALA A 307 0.87 10.79 -10.69
C ALA A 307 -0.32 9.90 -10.27
N PHE A 308 -1.43 10.59 -10.09
CA PHE A 308 -2.73 10.14 -9.66
C PHE A 308 -3.37 9.22 -10.71
N SER A 309 -3.32 9.57 -12.01
CA SER A 309 -3.86 8.82 -13.15
C SER A 309 -3.44 7.35 -13.23
N ILE A 310 -2.22 6.96 -12.81
CA ILE A 310 -1.88 5.52 -12.68
C ILE A 310 -2.45 4.92 -11.42
N LEU A 311 -2.34 5.61 -10.28
CA LEU A 311 -2.91 5.11 -9.04
C LEU A 311 -4.41 4.81 -9.23
N GLN A 312 -5.06 5.55 -10.14
CA GLN A 312 -6.34 5.21 -10.74
C GLN A 312 -6.28 3.97 -11.66
N VAL A 313 -5.60 3.95 -12.83
CA VAL A 313 -5.62 2.76 -13.73
C VAL A 313 -5.23 1.43 -13.05
N ILE A 314 -4.34 1.44 -12.06
CA ILE A 314 -4.05 0.30 -11.16
C ILE A 314 -5.33 -0.20 -10.49
N GLY A 315 -6.02 0.71 -9.81
CA GLY A 315 -7.26 0.43 -9.10
C GLY A 315 -8.30 -0.15 -10.05
N ALA A 316 -8.43 0.39 -11.27
CA ALA A 316 -9.33 -0.17 -12.28
C ALA A 316 -9.02 -1.65 -12.56
N ALA A 317 -7.80 -1.97 -12.96
CA ALA A 317 -7.42 -3.34 -13.28
C ALA A 317 -7.57 -4.30 -12.07
N GLY A 318 -7.14 -3.85 -10.88
CA GLY A 318 -7.25 -4.60 -9.64
C GLY A 318 -8.70 -4.91 -9.26
N PHE A 319 -9.58 -3.91 -9.26
CA PHE A 319 -10.99 -4.09 -8.91
C PHE A 319 -11.76 -4.88 -9.98
N LEU A 320 -11.45 -4.72 -11.27
CA LEU A 320 -12.05 -5.54 -12.34
C LEU A 320 -11.71 -7.03 -12.17
N LEU A 321 -10.45 -7.36 -11.88
CA LEU A 321 -10.03 -8.74 -11.67
C LEU A 321 -10.77 -9.39 -10.49
N ILE A 322 -10.94 -8.64 -9.39
CA ILE A 322 -11.68 -9.07 -8.19
C ILE A 322 -13.15 -9.39 -8.53
N LEU A 323 -13.78 -8.60 -9.39
CA LEU A 323 -15.17 -8.80 -9.83
C LEU A 323 -15.33 -10.06 -10.68
N LEU A 324 -14.50 -10.23 -11.70
CA LEU A 324 -14.54 -11.40 -12.59
C LEU A 324 -14.26 -12.70 -11.80
N THR A 325 -13.32 -12.66 -10.86
CA THR A 325 -13.02 -13.78 -9.94
C THR A 325 -14.25 -14.23 -9.15
N VAL A 326 -15.12 -13.29 -8.76
CA VAL A 326 -16.35 -13.60 -7.99
C VAL A 326 -17.55 -13.92 -8.88
N ALA A 327 -17.57 -13.46 -10.13
CA ALA A 327 -18.58 -13.84 -11.11
C ALA A 327 -18.43 -15.29 -11.59
N PHE A 328 -17.19 -15.74 -11.86
CA PHE A 328 -16.91 -17.07 -12.42
C PHE A 328 -16.61 -18.17 -11.38
N SER A 329 -16.52 -17.84 -10.09
CA SER A 329 -16.25 -18.83 -9.03
C SER A 329 -17.51 -19.14 -8.20
N PRO A 330 -18.34 -20.13 -8.60
CA PRO A 330 -19.64 -20.42 -7.97
C PRO A 330 -19.54 -20.86 -6.49
N THR A 331 -18.35 -21.25 -6.05
CA THR A 331 -18.03 -21.58 -4.65
C THR A 331 -17.92 -20.34 -3.75
N ILE A 332 -17.49 -19.19 -4.28
CA ILE A 332 -17.17 -17.99 -3.49
C ILE A 332 -18.41 -17.10 -3.36
N LYS A 333 -19.35 -17.50 -2.51
CA LYS A 333 -20.60 -16.78 -2.23
C LYS A 333 -20.37 -15.44 -1.50
N ARG A 334 -19.91 -14.42 -2.23
CA ARG A 334 -19.82 -13.02 -1.75
C ARG A 334 -21.20 -12.37 -1.70
N ARG A 335 -21.28 -11.25 -0.97
CA ARG A 335 -22.50 -10.46 -0.82
C ARG A 335 -22.59 -9.47 -1.98
N PRO A 336 -23.75 -9.32 -2.66
CA PRO A 336 -23.90 -8.40 -3.79
C PRO A 336 -23.44 -6.95 -3.54
N VAL A 337 -23.53 -6.49 -2.29
CA VAL A 337 -23.11 -5.12 -1.90
C VAL A 337 -21.58 -4.96 -1.86
N TRP A 338 -20.83 -6.02 -1.53
CA TRP A 338 -19.36 -6.01 -1.65
C TRP A 338 -18.91 -6.08 -3.12
N ILE A 339 -19.70 -6.73 -3.98
CA ILE A 339 -19.50 -6.68 -5.43
C ILE A 339 -19.77 -5.26 -5.95
N SER A 340 -20.87 -4.62 -5.52
CA SER A 340 -21.19 -3.22 -5.83
C SER A 340 -20.06 -2.25 -5.47
N PHE A 341 -19.46 -2.38 -4.29
CA PHE A 341 -18.22 -1.69 -3.88
C PHE A 341 -17.07 -1.87 -4.89
N CYS A 342 -16.74 -3.10 -5.28
CA CYS A 342 -15.67 -3.33 -6.24
C CYS A 342 -15.99 -2.74 -7.63
N VAL A 343 -17.24 -2.77 -8.10
CA VAL A 343 -17.65 -2.11 -9.36
C VAL A 343 -17.51 -0.58 -9.24
N GLY A 344 -17.90 0.00 -8.10
CA GLY A 344 -17.79 1.42 -7.84
C GLY A 344 -16.34 1.94 -7.95
N TRP A 345 -15.40 1.23 -7.33
CA TRP A 345 -13.98 1.57 -7.42
C TRP A 345 -13.36 1.28 -8.80
N PHE A 346 -13.79 0.23 -9.51
CA PHE A 346 -13.39 0.01 -10.91
C PHE A 346 -13.78 1.19 -11.81
N LEU A 347 -15.05 1.59 -11.78
CA LEU A 347 -15.57 2.69 -12.60
C LEU A 347 -14.97 4.05 -12.22
N ALA A 348 -14.69 4.26 -10.93
CA ALA A 348 -13.98 5.44 -10.45
C ALA A 348 -12.63 5.62 -11.14
N CYS A 349 -11.84 4.56 -11.10
CA CYS A 349 -10.51 4.53 -11.64
C CYS A 349 -10.45 4.67 -13.17
N ILE A 350 -11.39 4.04 -13.90
CA ILE A 350 -11.54 4.24 -15.36
C ILE A 350 -11.88 5.70 -15.70
N SER A 351 -12.70 6.36 -14.88
CA SER A 351 -13.19 7.72 -15.15
C SER A 351 -12.07 8.77 -15.05
N PHE A 352 -11.32 8.78 -13.94
CA PHE A 352 -10.14 9.65 -13.81
C PHE A 352 -9.07 9.36 -14.87
N ALA A 353 -9.01 8.13 -15.38
CA ALA A 353 -8.12 7.75 -16.44
C ALA A 353 -8.62 8.03 -17.87
N LEU A 354 -9.87 8.44 -18.10
CA LEU A 354 -10.48 8.43 -19.44
C LEU A 354 -9.71 9.26 -20.50
N LEU A 355 -9.26 10.49 -20.19
CA LEU A 355 -8.41 11.27 -21.11
C LEU A 355 -7.01 10.69 -21.29
N PHE A 356 -6.51 9.95 -20.29
CA PHE A 356 -5.29 9.20 -20.45
C PHE A 356 -5.49 8.01 -21.41
N ILE A 357 -6.48 7.14 -21.13
CA ILE A 357 -6.81 5.94 -21.90
C ILE A 357 -7.09 6.27 -23.37
N SER A 358 -7.74 7.42 -23.63
CA SER A 358 -8.01 7.91 -24.99
C SER A 358 -6.86 8.69 -25.63
N GLY A 359 -5.72 8.82 -24.95
CA GLY A 359 -4.47 9.37 -25.49
C GLY A 359 -4.41 10.89 -25.64
N ARG A 360 -5.21 11.66 -24.89
CA ARG A 360 -5.40 13.12 -25.11
C ARG A 360 -5.14 13.98 -23.87
N TYR A 361 -4.02 13.73 -23.20
CA TYR A 361 -3.62 14.39 -21.94
C TYR A 361 -2.60 15.55 -22.09
N ARG A 362 -2.20 15.90 -23.32
CA ARG A 362 -1.19 16.94 -23.66
C ARG A 362 -1.77 18.04 -24.56
N PRO A 363 -1.14 19.22 -24.73
CA PRO A 363 -1.83 20.52 -24.75
C PRO A 363 -2.51 20.93 -26.08
N HIS A 364 -3.04 19.98 -26.83
CA HIS A 364 -4.09 20.26 -27.81
C HIS A 364 -5.45 19.98 -27.15
N PRO A 365 -6.45 20.86 -27.32
CA PRO A 365 -7.73 20.69 -26.64
C PRO A 365 -8.34 19.33 -27.02
N PRO A 366 -8.62 18.44 -26.04
CA PRO A 366 -9.25 17.15 -26.32
C PRO A 366 -10.59 17.34 -27.05
N HIS A 367 -11.04 16.32 -27.80
CA HIS A 367 -12.36 16.38 -28.43
C HIS A 367 -13.41 16.74 -27.38
N ARG A 368 -14.18 17.82 -27.62
CA ARG A 368 -15.05 18.43 -26.60
C ARG A 368 -16.01 17.40 -25.99
N ILE A 369 -16.56 16.50 -26.80
CA ILE A 369 -17.42 15.38 -26.37
C ILE A 369 -16.69 14.45 -25.39
N LEU A 370 -15.44 14.09 -25.65
CA LEU A 370 -14.65 13.17 -24.83
C LEU A 370 -14.16 13.81 -23.53
N CYS A 371 -13.77 15.08 -23.58
CA CYS A 371 -13.46 15.91 -22.41
C CYS A 371 -14.69 16.10 -21.51
N LEU A 372 -15.85 16.35 -22.11
CA LEU A 372 -17.15 16.44 -21.44
C LEU A 372 -17.57 15.12 -20.79
N VAL A 373 -17.47 14.00 -21.52
CA VAL A 373 -17.75 12.67 -20.98
C VAL A 373 -16.80 12.34 -19.82
N GLN A 374 -15.50 12.69 -19.90
CA GLN A 374 -14.62 12.53 -18.75
C GLN A 374 -15.07 13.41 -17.59
N ALA A 375 -15.30 14.71 -17.80
CA ALA A 375 -15.65 15.62 -16.72
C ALA A 375 -16.92 15.16 -15.98
N ALA A 376 -17.97 14.80 -16.72
CA ALA A 376 -19.20 14.26 -16.14
C ALA A 376 -18.97 12.91 -15.41
N LEU A 377 -18.10 12.03 -15.92
CA LEU A 377 -17.75 10.79 -15.23
C LEU A 377 -16.98 11.07 -13.92
N VAL A 378 -15.90 11.87 -14.00
CA VAL A 378 -15.06 12.27 -12.87
C VAL A 378 -15.85 12.99 -11.78
N ASP A 379 -16.70 13.96 -12.16
CA ASP A 379 -17.48 14.73 -11.20
C ASP A 379 -18.68 13.92 -10.63
N SER A 380 -19.07 12.79 -11.24
CA SER A 380 -20.07 11.86 -10.68
C SER A 380 -19.48 10.72 -9.82
N VAL A 381 -18.21 10.37 -10.05
CA VAL A 381 -17.55 9.20 -9.44
C VAL A 381 -17.42 9.23 -7.91
N PRO A 382 -17.16 10.37 -7.25
CA PRO A 382 -17.14 10.40 -5.78
C PRO A 382 -18.52 10.10 -5.18
N VAL A 383 -19.63 10.38 -5.88
CA VAL A 383 -20.97 9.91 -5.47
C VAL A 383 -21.00 8.38 -5.48
N LEU A 384 -20.49 7.75 -6.53
CA LEU A 384 -20.45 6.29 -6.68
C LEU A 384 -19.59 5.63 -5.60
N GLN A 385 -18.36 6.12 -5.39
CA GLN A 385 -17.47 5.59 -4.35
C GLN A 385 -18.09 5.75 -2.96
N ALA A 386 -18.53 6.96 -2.59
CA ALA A 386 -19.10 7.20 -1.27
C ALA A 386 -20.38 6.40 -1.01
N SER A 387 -21.27 6.27 -2.01
CA SER A 387 -22.50 5.49 -1.86
C SER A 387 -22.28 3.98 -1.86
N THR A 388 -21.40 3.41 -2.70
CA THR A 388 -21.08 1.97 -2.63
C THR A 388 -20.33 1.58 -1.34
N ASN A 389 -19.46 2.46 -0.83
CA ASN A 389 -18.84 2.32 0.49
C ASN A 389 -19.90 2.36 1.60
N LEU A 390 -20.81 3.33 1.56
CA LEU A 390 -21.91 3.48 2.54
C LEU A 390 -22.86 2.27 2.53
N THR A 391 -23.23 1.74 1.36
CA THR A 391 -24.09 0.55 1.32
C THR A 391 -23.37 -0.70 1.82
N LEU A 392 -22.05 -0.86 1.58
CA LEU A 392 -21.25 -1.93 2.17
C LEU A 392 -21.18 -1.84 3.70
N VAL A 393 -21.07 -0.62 4.24
CA VAL A 393 -21.17 -0.36 5.69
C VAL A 393 -22.56 -0.74 6.23
N ILE A 394 -23.65 -0.35 5.54
CA ILE A 394 -25.03 -0.68 5.96
C ILE A 394 -25.33 -2.18 5.88
N ASP A 395 -24.92 -2.88 4.82
CA ASP A 395 -25.08 -4.36 4.71
C ASP A 395 -24.31 -5.10 5.80
N THR A 396 -23.17 -4.55 6.24
CA THR A 396 -22.38 -5.09 7.35
C THR A 396 -23.07 -4.81 8.69
N TRP A 397 -23.48 -3.55 8.95
CA TRP A 397 -24.17 -3.13 10.17
C TRP A 397 -25.45 -3.93 10.44
N LEU A 398 -26.32 -4.05 9.44
CA LEU A 398 -27.60 -4.76 9.56
C LEU A 398 -27.42 -6.25 9.90
N ARG A 399 -26.33 -6.86 9.43
CA ARG A 399 -26.03 -8.27 9.73
C ARG A 399 -25.45 -8.45 11.12
N VAL A 400 -24.60 -7.53 11.58
CA VAL A 400 -24.12 -7.52 12.98
C VAL A 400 -25.29 -7.29 13.93
N ARG A 401 -26.17 -6.31 13.64
CA ARG A 401 -27.42 -6.11 14.40
C ARG A 401 -28.30 -7.37 14.41
N LYS A 402 -28.40 -8.12 13.29
CA LYS A 402 -29.13 -9.39 13.24
C LYS A 402 -28.46 -10.51 14.05
N LEU A 403 -27.13 -10.58 14.13
CA LEU A 403 -26.41 -11.55 14.96
C LEU A 403 -26.55 -11.25 16.46
N ILE A 404 -26.64 -9.96 16.82
CA ILE A 404 -26.86 -9.49 18.20
C ILE A 404 -28.33 -9.67 18.62
N SER A 405 -29.31 -9.43 17.73
CA SER A 405 -30.74 -9.65 17.97
C SER A 405 -31.11 -11.14 17.95
N LYS A 406 -30.61 -11.90 18.94
CA LYS A 406 -30.81 -13.36 19.09
C LYS A 406 -32.28 -13.83 19.21
N LYS A 407 -33.25 -12.91 19.25
CA LYS A 407 -34.68 -13.19 19.50
C LYS A 407 -35.58 -13.12 18.26
N GLU A 408 -35.17 -12.46 17.18
CA GLU A 408 -35.99 -12.28 15.96
C GLU A 408 -35.83 -13.46 14.98
N LYS A 409 -36.60 -14.54 15.22
CA LYS A 409 -36.76 -15.66 14.27
C LYS A 409 -37.63 -15.25 13.07
N GLY A 410 -37.04 -14.44 12.18
CA GLY A 410 -37.74 -13.79 11.08
C GLY A 410 -38.07 -12.33 11.43
N THR A 411 -38.03 -11.39 10.49
CA THR A 411 -37.97 -11.59 9.04
C THR A 411 -36.54 -11.70 8.47
N MET A 412 -36.43 -12.19 7.23
CA MET A 412 -35.24 -11.95 6.43
C MET A 412 -35.36 -10.56 5.81
N TYR A 413 -34.43 -9.65 6.13
CA TYR A 413 -34.34 -8.29 5.57
C TYR A 413 -34.66 -8.30 4.08
N SER A 414 -35.75 -7.59 3.72
CA SER A 414 -36.49 -7.81 2.49
C SER A 414 -35.59 -7.69 1.25
N TRP A 415 -35.86 -8.56 0.27
CA TRP A 415 -35.13 -8.62 -0.99
C TRP A 415 -35.06 -7.24 -1.66
N SER A 416 -36.16 -6.48 -1.65
CA SER A 416 -36.26 -5.12 -2.19
C SER A 416 -35.20 -4.17 -1.63
N ILE A 417 -34.84 -4.31 -0.34
CA ILE A 417 -33.88 -3.41 0.32
C ILE A 417 -32.44 -3.87 0.07
N ARG A 418 -32.19 -5.17 -0.14
CA ARG A 418 -30.90 -5.65 -0.67
C ARG A 418 -30.66 -5.15 -2.09
N VAL A 419 -31.70 -5.18 -2.92
CA VAL A 419 -31.67 -4.62 -4.29
C VAL A 419 -31.42 -3.11 -4.23
N ALA A 420 -32.08 -2.38 -3.32
CA ALA A 420 -31.80 -0.96 -3.10
C ALA A 420 -30.33 -0.69 -2.70
N LEU A 421 -29.74 -1.46 -1.78
CA LEU A 421 -28.33 -1.32 -1.38
C LEU A 421 -27.32 -1.62 -2.51
N VAL A 422 -27.71 -2.40 -3.53
CA VAL A 422 -26.86 -2.70 -4.69
C VAL A 422 -27.02 -1.66 -5.79
N ILE A 423 -28.27 -1.28 -6.10
CA ILE A 423 -28.61 -0.45 -7.27
C ILE A 423 -28.52 1.06 -6.99
N SER A 424 -28.88 1.52 -5.78
CA SER A 424 -28.93 2.95 -5.49
C SER A 424 -27.60 3.70 -5.71
N PRO A 425 -26.39 3.13 -5.45
CA PRO A 425 -25.14 3.80 -5.78
C PRO A 425 -24.99 4.14 -7.27
N PHE A 426 -25.34 3.20 -8.16
CA PHE A 426 -25.29 3.41 -9.60
C PHE A 426 -26.41 4.32 -10.09
N ALA A 427 -27.61 4.23 -9.51
CA ALA A 427 -28.72 5.12 -9.86
C ALA A 427 -28.41 6.60 -9.52
N PHE A 428 -27.84 6.87 -8.34
CA PHE A 428 -27.41 8.21 -7.97
C PHE A 428 -26.24 8.69 -8.84
N SER A 429 -25.21 7.85 -9.05
CA SER A 429 -24.07 8.20 -9.93
C SER A 429 -24.51 8.49 -11.37
N LEU A 430 -25.44 7.70 -11.93
CA LEU A 430 -25.94 7.88 -13.30
C LEU A 430 -26.77 9.15 -13.44
N CYS A 431 -27.62 9.45 -12.45
CA CYS A 431 -28.38 10.72 -12.42
C CYS A 431 -27.44 11.93 -12.42
N VAL A 432 -26.38 11.90 -11.62
CA VAL A 432 -25.36 12.97 -11.55
C VAL A 432 -24.53 13.05 -12.82
N PHE A 433 -24.11 11.91 -13.40
CA PHE A 433 -23.42 11.86 -14.70
C PHE A 433 -24.27 12.51 -15.81
N VAL A 434 -25.54 12.14 -15.94
CA VAL A 434 -26.45 12.72 -16.94
C VAL A 434 -26.65 14.22 -16.70
N GLY A 435 -26.77 14.65 -15.43
CA GLY A 435 -26.85 16.07 -15.08
C GLY A 435 -25.64 16.88 -15.55
N TYR A 436 -24.42 16.44 -15.25
CA TYR A 436 -23.19 17.09 -15.72
C TYR A 436 -23.02 17.01 -17.25
N LEU A 437 -23.39 15.90 -17.88
CA LEU A 437 -23.34 15.72 -19.33
C LEU A 437 -24.25 16.72 -20.04
N VAL A 438 -25.53 16.80 -19.66
CA VAL A 438 -26.50 17.76 -20.24
C VAL A 438 -26.07 19.20 -20.00
N PHE A 439 -25.55 19.50 -18.80
CA PHE A 439 -25.06 20.84 -18.45
C PHE A 439 -23.86 21.25 -19.33
N GLY A 440 -22.86 20.39 -19.51
CA GLY A 440 -21.71 20.68 -20.36
C GLY A 440 -21.98 20.62 -21.87
N ILE A 441 -23.05 19.94 -22.32
CA ILE A 441 -23.56 20.10 -23.71
C ILE A 441 -24.11 21.53 -23.88
N ARG A 442 -24.91 22.01 -22.92
CA ARG A 442 -25.53 23.35 -22.98
C ARG A 442 -24.52 24.49 -22.83
N TYR A 443 -23.42 24.25 -22.11
CA TYR A 443 -22.35 25.22 -21.88
C TYR A 443 -20.98 24.61 -22.24
N PRO A 444 -20.62 24.53 -23.53
CA PRO A 444 -19.36 23.88 -23.95
C PRO A 444 -18.11 24.69 -23.63
N ILE A 445 -18.23 25.99 -23.32
CA ILE A 445 -17.11 26.90 -23.02
C ILE A 445 -16.49 26.60 -21.64
N ILE A 446 -17.30 26.14 -20.69
CA ILE A 446 -16.85 25.81 -19.33
C ILE A 446 -16.26 24.39 -19.22
N VAL A 447 -16.27 23.59 -20.28
CA VAL A 447 -15.69 22.23 -20.27
C VAL A 447 -14.22 22.32 -20.68
N GLY A 448 -13.29 22.02 -19.76
CA GLY A 448 -11.86 22.13 -20.06
C GLY A 448 -10.96 21.25 -19.18
N LEU A 449 -9.70 21.15 -19.60
CA LEU A 449 -8.64 20.59 -18.74
C LEU A 449 -8.49 21.49 -17.50
N SER A 450 -8.18 20.92 -16.33
CA SER A 450 -8.12 21.65 -15.06
C SER A 450 -6.68 21.79 -14.59
N PRO A 451 -5.94 22.89 -14.86
CA PRO A 451 -4.57 23.01 -14.37
C PRO A 451 -4.56 23.01 -12.83
N PRO A 452 -3.74 22.17 -12.16
CA PRO A 452 -2.69 21.31 -12.72
C PRO A 452 -3.13 19.89 -13.12
N ASP A 453 -4.31 19.41 -12.73
CA ASP A 453 -4.89 18.08 -13.02
C ASP A 453 -4.80 17.60 -14.49
N ALA A 454 -4.59 16.28 -14.67
CA ALA A 454 -4.55 15.61 -15.99
C ALA A 454 -5.91 15.05 -16.47
N TYR A 455 -7.01 15.64 -16.02
CA TYR A 455 -8.37 15.27 -16.42
C TYR A 455 -9.24 16.52 -16.68
N CYS A 456 -10.26 16.38 -17.52
CA CYS A 456 -11.23 17.46 -17.73
C CYS A 456 -12.18 17.61 -16.54
N ARG A 457 -12.58 18.86 -16.27
CA ARG A 457 -13.57 19.27 -15.27
C ARG A 457 -14.48 20.34 -15.87
N ILE A 458 -15.67 20.53 -15.31
CA ILE A 458 -16.55 21.65 -15.64
C ILE A 458 -16.18 22.87 -14.77
N HIS A 459 -15.64 23.92 -15.42
CA HIS A 459 -15.08 25.12 -14.81
C HIS A 459 -16.05 26.30 -14.78
N GLY A 460 -16.64 26.59 -13.63
CA GLY A 460 -17.35 27.85 -13.42
C GLY A 460 -18.24 27.86 -12.19
N GLN A 461 -18.66 29.07 -11.78
CA GLN A 461 -19.76 29.20 -10.82
C GLN A 461 -21.07 28.86 -11.54
N ILE A 462 -21.53 27.62 -11.36
CA ILE A 462 -22.80 27.15 -11.91
C ILE A 462 -23.94 27.92 -11.22
N PRO A 463 -24.72 28.76 -11.93
CA PRO A 463 -25.76 29.59 -11.32
C PRO A 463 -27.00 28.77 -10.88
N ILE A 464 -27.05 27.49 -11.23
CA ILE A 464 -28.09 26.54 -10.84
C ILE A 464 -27.80 26.08 -9.40
N THR A 465 -28.45 26.70 -8.43
CA THR A 465 -28.33 26.43 -6.99
C THR A 465 -28.39 24.94 -6.62
N ALA A 466 -29.22 24.16 -7.31
CA ALA A 466 -29.34 22.72 -7.11
C ALA A 466 -28.03 21.93 -7.35
N LEU A 467 -27.25 22.26 -8.37
CA LEU A 467 -26.00 21.53 -8.69
C LEU A 467 -24.85 21.93 -7.76
N HIS A 468 -24.85 23.17 -7.28
CA HIS A 468 -23.96 23.62 -6.20
C HIS A 468 -24.26 22.94 -4.85
N MET A 469 -25.55 22.69 -4.56
CA MET A 469 -25.98 21.89 -3.39
C MET A 469 -25.52 20.43 -3.55
N ALA A 470 -25.72 19.82 -4.72
CA ALA A 470 -25.31 18.44 -4.99
C ALA A 470 -23.79 18.23 -4.78
N HIS A 471 -22.94 19.08 -5.36
CA HIS A 471 -21.48 18.97 -5.19
C HIS A 471 -21.03 19.19 -3.73
N LYS A 472 -21.69 20.09 -2.98
CA LYS A 472 -21.43 20.26 -1.53
C LYS A 472 -21.80 19.01 -0.73
N ILE A 473 -22.98 18.44 -0.98
CA ILE A 473 -23.45 17.21 -0.32
C ILE A 473 -22.54 16.02 -0.67
N GLN A 474 -22.15 15.88 -1.93
CA GLN A 474 -21.22 14.85 -2.41
C GLN A 474 -19.87 14.89 -1.69
N ARG A 475 -19.30 16.09 -1.48
CA ARG A 475 -18.05 16.24 -0.73
C ARG A 475 -18.23 15.83 0.74
N ILE A 476 -19.25 16.37 1.39
CA ILE A 476 -19.61 16.04 2.79
C ILE A 476 -19.79 14.53 2.98
N VAL A 477 -20.46 13.83 2.04
CA VAL A 477 -20.69 12.39 2.13
C VAL A 477 -19.42 11.58 1.81
N ALA A 478 -18.59 11.99 0.85
CA ALA A 478 -17.32 11.32 0.56
C ALA A 478 -16.33 11.45 1.73
N ASP A 479 -16.19 12.66 2.30
CA ASP A 479 -15.33 12.93 3.46
C ASP A 479 -15.83 12.18 4.70
N LEU A 480 -17.15 12.20 4.96
CA LEU A 480 -17.77 11.44 6.05
C LEU A 480 -17.54 9.93 5.89
N VAL A 481 -17.63 9.38 4.68
CA VAL A 481 -17.47 7.95 4.42
C VAL A 481 -16.01 7.51 4.49
N LEU A 482 -15.06 8.30 4.00
CA LEU A 482 -13.63 8.00 4.13
C LEU A 482 -13.12 8.18 5.56
N ALA A 483 -13.66 9.13 6.32
CA ALA A 483 -13.38 9.26 7.75
C ALA A 483 -14.02 8.12 8.58
N THR A 484 -15.26 7.74 8.26
CA THR A 484 -15.97 6.69 9.02
C THR A 484 -15.60 5.27 8.62
N PHE A 485 -15.10 4.97 7.41
CA PHE A 485 -14.79 3.58 7.04
C PHE A 485 -13.70 2.94 7.92
N PRO A 486 -12.55 3.60 8.23
CA PRO A 486 -11.58 3.09 9.20
C PRO A 486 -12.16 3.02 10.61
N ILE A 487 -12.89 4.06 11.05
CA ILE A 487 -13.50 4.13 12.39
C ILE A 487 -14.57 3.03 12.57
N PHE A 488 -15.33 2.71 11.53
CA PHE A 488 -16.37 1.67 11.55
C PHE A 488 -15.79 0.26 11.44
N THR A 489 -14.72 0.09 10.66
CA THR A 489 -13.95 -1.17 10.63
C THR A 489 -13.30 -1.43 11.99
N LEU A 490 -12.75 -0.39 12.63
CA LEU A 490 -12.20 -0.44 13.98
C LEU A 490 -13.29 -0.64 15.03
N ALA A 491 -14.44 0.02 14.90
CA ALA A 491 -15.58 -0.16 15.82
C ALA A 491 -16.21 -1.55 15.69
N LEU A 492 -16.20 -2.18 14.52
CA LEU A 492 -16.52 -3.60 14.37
C LEU A 492 -15.48 -4.46 15.11
N PHE A 493 -14.19 -4.20 14.89
CA PHE A 493 -13.09 -4.93 15.52
C PHE A 493 -13.02 -4.76 17.06
N MET A 494 -13.57 -3.67 17.61
CA MET A 494 -13.65 -3.39 19.04
C MET A 494 -15.01 -3.75 19.67
N ALA A 495 -16.11 -3.73 18.90
CA ALA A 495 -17.41 -4.24 19.34
C ALA A 495 -17.42 -5.78 19.39
N GLU A 496 -16.59 -6.44 18.58
CA GLU A 496 -16.21 -7.84 18.75
C GLU A 496 -15.26 -8.08 19.96
N ARG A 497 -15.43 -7.31 21.04
CA ARG A 497 -14.73 -7.52 22.32
C ARG A 497 -14.95 -8.94 22.86
N ASP A 498 -16.15 -9.48 22.77
CA ASP A 498 -16.44 -10.86 23.20
C ASP A 498 -15.69 -11.91 22.35
N ILE A 499 -15.42 -11.60 21.07
CA ILE A 499 -14.61 -12.44 20.19
C ILE A 499 -13.11 -12.22 20.49
N LEU A 500 -12.66 -11.01 20.85
CA LEU A 500 -11.31 -10.78 21.37
C LEU A 500 -11.08 -11.42 22.76
N GLU A 501 -12.10 -11.54 23.60
CA GLU A 501 -12.00 -12.29 24.87
C GLU A 501 -12.03 -13.81 24.61
N ALA A 502 -12.80 -14.29 23.63
CA ALA A 502 -12.71 -15.67 23.13
C ALA A 502 -11.36 -16.00 22.43
N TRP A 503 -10.70 -15.01 21.81
CA TRP A 503 -9.37 -15.12 21.22
C TRP A 503 -8.22 -14.97 22.24
N PHE A 504 -8.49 -14.56 23.49
CA PHE A 504 -7.49 -14.43 24.56
C PHE A 504 -7.98 -14.93 25.95
N PRO A 505 -8.55 -16.15 26.11
CA PRO A 505 -9.12 -16.58 27.40
C PRO A 505 -8.12 -16.56 28.56
N PHE A 506 -6.84 -16.79 28.27
CA PHE A 506 -5.72 -16.79 29.22
C PHE A 506 -5.47 -15.47 29.97
N ILE A 507 -6.16 -14.37 29.62
CA ILE A 507 -6.15 -13.14 30.44
C ILE A 507 -7.00 -13.33 31.71
N ARG A 508 -8.00 -14.22 31.70
CA ARG A 508 -8.51 -14.80 32.95
C ARG A 508 -7.60 -15.96 33.35
N ARG A 509 -6.49 -15.62 34.00
CA ARG A 509 -5.91 -16.53 35.00
C ARG A 509 -6.92 -16.62 36.14
N ASP A 510 -7.63 -17.74 36.25
CA ASP A 510 -8.27 -18.09 37.50
C ASP A 510 -7.16 -18.38 38.51
N THR A 511 -6.88 -17.42 39.39
CA THR A 511 -5.87 -17.54 40.45
C THR A 511 -6.38 -18.37 41.63
N SER A 512 -7.09 -19.45 41.34
CA SER A 512 -7.34 -20.54 42.28
C SER A 512 -6.06 -21.36 42.43
N PHE A 513 -5.11 -20.83 43.23
CA PHE A 513 -4.07 -21.68 43.80
C PHE A 513 -4.73 -22.85 44.54
N PRO A 514 -4.24 -24.09 44.40
CA PRO A 514 -4.66 -25.14 45.30
C PRO A 514 -4.25 -24.75 46.72
N MET A 515 -5.20 -24.72 47.65
CA MET A 515 -4.84 -24.67 49.08
C MET A 515 -4.17 -25.99 49.41
N VAL A 516 -2.85 -25.95 49.62
CA VAL A 516 -2.12 -27.02 50.28
C VAL A 516 -2.68 -27.10 51.70
N GLN A 517 -3.48 -28.12 51.98
CA GLN A 517 -3.76 -28.47 53.37
C GLN A 517 -2.45 -28.94 54.01
N PRO A 518 -2.10 -28.50 55.23
CA PRO A 518 -1.01 -29.11 55.97
C PRO A 518 -1.39 -30.57 56.26
N GLU A 519 -0.47 -31.49 55.97
CA GLU A 519 -0.53 -32.84 56.51
C GLU A 519 -0.28 -32.80 58.03
N ALA A 520 -0.81 -33.80 58.74
CA ALA A 520 -1.00 -33.78 60.20
C ALA A 520 0.22 -34.28 61.01
#